data_AF-A0A7W4EXN9-F1
#
_entry.id   AF-A0A7W4EXN9-F1
#
_cell.length_a   1.000
_cell.length_b   1.000
_cell.length_c   1.000
_cell.angle_alpha   90.00
_cell.angle_beta   90.00
_cell.angle_gamma   90.00
#
_symmetry.space_group_name_H-M   'P 1'
#
loop_
_entity.id
_entity.type
_entity.pdbx_description
1 polymer ?
#
loop_
_entity_poly.entity_id
_entity_poly.type
_entity_poly.pdbx_seq_one_letter_code
_entity_poly.pdbx_strand_id
1 'polypeptide(L)'
;MKQKLRKLIHKEKEYLYRINTAYNTKKDNTSLLSVRIFLAGEKNTPLCIDFITIEDKYMGQPLNGNINLLNKNTQTKETINLNEPKYIPKLIDWGEEQGWKGDNKISPLNGLLFLELLGYDIAPIQTD
;
A
#
# COMPACT_ATOMS: atom_id res chain seq x y z
N MET A 1 -12.64 14.92 -7.55
CA MET A 1 -12.02 15.78 -6.51
C MET A 1 -10.54 15.43 -6.37
N LYS A 2 -9.64 16.41 -6.34
CA LYS A 2 -8.20 16.17 -6.11
C LYS A 2 -8.03 15.73 -4.66
N GLN A 3 -7.63 14.47 -4.43
CA GLN A 3 -7.38 14.00 -3.07
C GLN A 3 -6.30 14.86 -2.39
N LYS A 4 -6.57 15.29 -1.16
CA LYS A 4 -5.61 16.05 -0.33
C LYS A 4 -4.48 15.12 0.10
N LEU A 5 -3.23 15.55 -0.11
CA LEU A 5 -2.07 14.84 0.41
C LEU A 5 -2.07 14.91 1.94
N ARG A 6 -1.83 13.77 2.58
CA ARG A 6 -1.61 13.64 4.02
C ARG A 6 -0.12 13.86 4.30
N LYS A 7 0.20 14.39 5.48
CA LYS A 7 1.59 14.65 5.91
C LYS A 7 2.03 13.60 6.93
N LEU A 8 3.32 13.27 6.92
CA LEU A 8 3.97 12.39 7.90
C LEU A 8 5.43 12.82 8.05
N ILE A 9 5.97 12.76 9.28
CA ILE A 9 7.41 12.84 9.53
C ILE A 9 7.93 11.42 9.81
N HIS A 10 9.01 11.03 9.13
CA HIS A 10 9.71 9.76 9.36
C HIS A 10 11.22 9.98 9.19
N LYS A 11 12.06 9.47 10.09
CA LYS A 11 13.53 9.66 10.06
C LYS A 11 13.93 11.14 9.80
N GLU A 12 13.29 12.07 10.51
CA GLU A 12 13.50 13.53 10.43
C GLU A 12 13.19 14.17 9.05
N LYS A 13 12.61 13.42 8.12
CA LYS A 13 12.19 13.92 6.81
C LYS A 13 10.66 14.07 6.75
N GLU A 14 10.20 15.13 6.09
CA GLU A 14 8.78 15.32 5.80
C GLU A 14 8.39 14.56 4.53
N TYR A 15 7.32 13.78 4.61
CA TYR A 15 6.72 13.07 3.49
C TYR A 15 5.27 13.52 3.29
N LEU A 16 4.86 13.53 2.03
CA LEU A 16 3.48 13.71 1.61
C LEU A 16 2.99 12.40 1.01
N TYR A 17 1.77 11.99 1.29
CA TYR A 17 1.25 10.75 0.71
C TYR A 17 -0.24 10.81 0.40
N ARG A 18 -0.69 9.90 -0.46
CA ARG A 18 -2.10 9.64 -0.74
C ARG A 18 -2.32 8.17 -1.03
N ILE A 19 -3.56 7.75 -0.85
CA ILE A 19 -4.03 6.39 -1.09
C ILE A 19 -5.21 6.50 -2.05
N ASN A 20 -5.04 5.96 -3.25
CA ASN A 20 -6.09 5.92 -4.26
C ASN A 20 -6.58 4.49 -4.40
N THR A 21 -7.88 4.31 -4.43
CA THR A 21 -8.51 3.05 -4.82
C THR A 21 -9.11 3.20 -6.22
N ALA A 22 -8.83 2.22 -7.08
CA ALA A 22 -9.41 2.09 -8.40
C ALA A 22 -10.00 0.68 -8.54
N TYR A 23 -11.27 0.62 -8.93
CA TYR A 23 -11.98 -0.64 -9.15
C TYR A 23 -11.92 -0.98 -10.63
N ASN A 24 -11.38 -2.15 -10.98
CA ASN A 24 -11.39 -2.64 -12.36
C ASN A 24 -12.63 -3.49 -12.60
N THR A 25 -13.79 -2.84 -12.67
CA THR A 25 -15.12 -3.45 -12.83
C THR A 25 -15.35 -4.14 -14.19
N LYS A 26 -14.34 -4.25 -15.06
CA LYS A 26 -14.56 -4.53 -16.48
C LYS A 26 -13.84 -5.73 -17.09
N LYS A 27 -13.10 -6.57 -16.38
CA LYS A 27 -12.62 -7.84 -17.00
C LYS A 27 -12.06 -8.91 -16.06
N ASP A 28 -11.40 -8.54 -14.97
CA ASP A 28 -10.55 -9.50 -14.25
C ASP A 28 -10.94 -9.73 -12.77
N ASN A 29 -12.06 -9.17 -12.30
CA ASN A 29 -12.47 -9.19 -10.87
C ASN A 29 -11.31 -8.80 -9.93
N THR A 30 -10.55 -7.77 -10.31
CA THR A 30 -9.43 -7.26 -9.52
C THR A 30 -9.69 -5.83 -9.07
N SER A 31 -9.08 -5.46 -7.96
CA SER A 31 -9.12 -4.10 -7.44
C SER A 31 -7.72 -3.63 -7.06
N LEU A 32 -7.47 -2.35 -7.32
CA LEU A 32 -6.19 -1.70 -7.10
C LEU A 32 -6.32 -0.69 -5.95
N LEU A 33 -5.45 -0.84 -4.95
CA LEU A 33 -5.16 0.21 -3.99
C LEU A 33 -3.72 0.67 -4.23
N SER A 34 -3.55 1.93 -4.61
CA SER A 34 -2.24 2.53 -4.89
C SER A 34 -1.88 3.53 -3.81
N VAL A 35 -0.78 3.27 -3.11
CA VAL A 35 -0.15 4.20 -2.17
C VAL A 35 0.92 4.97 -2.92
N ARG A 36 0.83 6.30 -2.90
CA ARG A 36 1.87 7.17 -3.44
C ARG A 36 2.46 8.03 -2.36
N ILE A 37 3.76 7.93 -2.18
CA ILE A 37 4.53 8.66 -1.16
C ILE A 37 5.55 9.54 -1.87
N PHE A 38 5.67 10.77 -1.41
CA PHE A 38 6.54 11.80 -1.95
C PHE A 38 7.41 12.32 -0.81
N LEU A 39 8.69 12.51 -1.06
CA LEU A 39 9.51 13.34 -0.18
C LEU A 39 9.06 14.80 -0.33
N ALA A 40 8.92 15.54 0.77
CA ALA A 40 8.52 16.95 0.69
C ALA A 40 9.54 17.75 -0.13
N GLY A 41 9.06 18.50 -1.12
CA GLY A 41 9.91 19.17 -2.13
C GLY A 41 9.98 18.39 -3.45
N GLU A 42 9.93 17.06 -3.41
CA GLU A 42 10.13 16.18 -4.59
C GLU A 42 8.81 15.55 -5.08
N LYS A 43 8.04 16.30 -5.86
CA LYS A 43 6.70 15.86 -6.32
C LYS A 43 6.70 14.96 -7.56
N ASN A 44 7.81 14.87 -8.30
CA ASN A 44 7.87 14.21 -9.61
C ASN A 44 8.35 12.75 -9.56
N THR A 45 8.78 12.31 -8.39
CA THR A 45 9.47 11.04 -8.13
C THR A 45 8.83 10.25 -6.99
N PRO A 46 7.50 10.04 -7.00
CA PRO A 46 6.85 9.29 -5.93
C PRO A 46 7.35 7.85 -5.87
N LEU A 47 7.46 7.34 -4.64
CA LEU A 47 7.35 5.92 -4.39
C LEU A 47 5.91 5.49 -4.67
N CYS A 48 5.73 4.57 -5.62
CA CYS A 48 4.44 3.98 -5.96
C CYS A 48 4.41 2.54 -5.46
N ILE A 49 3.42 2.21 -4.64
CA ILE A 49 3.16 0.84 -4.19
C ILE A 49 1.73 0.48 -4.58
N ASP A 50 1.59 -0.56 -5.39
CA ASP A 50 0.32 -1.01 -5.92
C ASP A 50 -0.06 -2.35 -5.29
N PHE A 51 -1.22 -2.37 -4.64
CA PHE A 51 -1.85 -3.54 -4.06
C PHE A 51 -2.97 -3.98 -5.00
N ILE A 52 -2.66 -4.95 -5.85
CA ILE A 52 -3.63 -5.59 -6.72
C ILE A 52 -4.15 -6.82 -5.99
N THR A 53 -5.45 -6.85 -5.74
CA THR A 53 -6.12 -7.95 -5.05
C THR A 53 -7.36 -8.37 -5.82
N ILE A 54 -7.95 -9.50 -5.42
CA ILE A 54 -9.31 -9.84 -5.85
C ILE A 54 -10.29 -8.70 -5.48
N GLU A 55 -11.28 -8.48 -6.33
CA GLU A 55 -12.43 -7.61 -6.04
C GLU A 55 -13.51 -8.46 -5.37
N ASP A 56 -13.74 -8.22 -4.08
CA ASP A 56 -14.86 -8.85 -3.40
C ASP A 56 -16.16 -8.17 -3.84
N LYS A 57 -17.09 -8.95 -4.41
CA LYS A 57 -18.36 -8.46 -4.96
C LYS A 57 -19.22 -7.69 -3.95
N TYR A 58 -19.02 -7.92 -2.65
CA TYR A 58 -19.80 -7.33 -1.56
C TYR A 58 -19.01 -6.31 -0.73
N MET A 59 -17.72 -6.55 -0.52
CA MET A 59 -16.84 -5.72 0.31
C MET A 59 -15.98 -4.73 -0.50
N GLY A 60 -15.95 -4.85 -1.83
CA GLY A 60 -15.12 -4.03 -2.69
C GLY A 60 -13.63 -4.35 -2.50
N GLN A 61 -12.80 -3.31 -2.35
CA GLN A 61 -11.36 -3.49 -2.21
C GLN A 61 -11.02 -3.97 -0.79
N PRO A 62 -10.53 -5.22 -0.57
CA PRO A 62 -10.42 -5.78 0.79
C PRO A 62 -9.53 -4.95 1.73
N LEU A 63 -8.46 -4.37 1.19
CA LEU A 63 -7.51 -3.54 1.94
C LEU A 63 -8.01 -2.12 2.26
N ASN A 64 -9.18 -1.75 1.72
CA ASN A 64 -9.87 -0.50 2.03
C ASN A 64 -10.90 -0.66 3.17
N GLY A 65 -11.26 -1.91 3.53
CA GLY A 65 -12.41 -2.24 4.36
C GLY A 65 -12.12 -2.98 5.67
N ASN A 66 -10.89 -2.90 6.21
CA ASN A 66 -10.49 -3.61 7.43
C ASN A 66 -10.55 -5.16 7.30
N ILE A 67 -9.74 -5.74 6.40
CA ILE A 67 -9.68 -7.20 6.25
C ILE A 67 -8.88 -7.85 7.40
N ASN A 68 -9.35 -8.99 7.89
CA ASN A 68 -8.59 -9.82 8.84
C ASN A 68 -7.69 -10.81 8.10
N LEU A 69 -6.37 -10.64 8.23
CA LEU A 69 -5.38 -11.57 7.71
C LEU A 69 -4.69 -12.31 8.88
N LEU A 70 -4.33 -13.57 8.65
CA LEU A 70 -3.51 -14.33 9.60
C LEU A 70 -2.06 -13.85 9.50
N ASN A 71 -1.48 -13.41 10.61
CA ASN A 71 -0.04 -13.21 10.70
C ASN A 71 0.61 -14.54 11.09
N LYS A 72 1.41 -15.11 10.18
CA LYS A 72 2.08 -16.40 10.35
C LYS A 72 3.19 -16.36 11.42
N ASN A 73 3.75 -15.18 11.70
CA ASN A 73 4.79 -15.03 12.72
C ASN A 73 4.22 -15.06 14.14
N THR A 74 3.07 -14.41 14.35
CA THR A 74 2.42 -14.32 15.67
C THR A 74 1.30 -15.33 15.87
N GLN A 75 0.85 -15.99 14.80
CA GLN A 75 -0.32 -16.89 14.75
C GLN A 75 -1.63 -16.19 15.16
N THR A 76 -1.72 -14.87 15.01
CA THR A 76 -2.92 -14.09 15.32
C THR A 76 -3.57 -13.53 14.06
N LYS A 77 -4.90 -13.42 14.07
CA LYS A 77 -5.62 -12.64 13.04
C LYS A 77 -5.55 -11.16 13.40
N GLU A 78 -5.10 -10.36 12.44
CA GLU A 78 -4.97 -8.92 12.59
C GLU A 78 -5.79 -8.21 11.52
N THR A 79 -6.40 -7.10 11.90
CA THR A 79 -7.15 -6.25 10.99
C THR A 79 -6.20 -5.31 10.25
N ILE A 80 -6.21 -5.44 8.92
CA ILE A 80 -5.36 -4.68 8.00
C ILE A 80 -6.20 -3.63 7.28
N ASN A 81 -5.74 -2.38 7.39
CA ASN A 81 -6.32 -1.24 6.71
C ASN A 81 -5.22 -0.27 6.30
N LEU A 82 -4.93 -0.22 5.00
CA LEU A 82 -3.85 0.60 4.49
C LEU A 82 -4.15 2.11 4.58
N ASN A 83 -5.39 2.51 4.87
CA ASN A 83 -5.71 3.90 5.19
C ASN A 83 -5.12 4.37 6.51
N GLU A 84 -4.73 3.45 7.40
CA GLU A 84 -4.08 3.79 8.66
C GLU A 84 -2.64 4.26 8.43
N PRO A 85 -2.23 5.40 9.01
CA PRO A 85 -0.91 5.98 8.78
C PRO A 85 0.26 5.09 9.26
N LYS A 86 0.01 4.11 10.14
CA LYS A 86 1.03 3.24 10.73
C LYS A 86 1.83 2.41 9.70
N TYR A 87 1.28 2.19 8.51
CA TYR A 87 1.97 1.45 7.44
C TYR A 87 2.88 2.35 6.59
N ILE A 88 2.66 3.67 6.58
CA ILE A 88 3.42 4.58 5.72
C ILE A 88 4.91 4.62 6.08
N PRO A 89 5.34 4.70 7.36
CA PRO A 89 6.76 4.56 7.71
C PRO A 89 7.40 3.28 7.19
N LYS A 90 6.71 2.14 7.35
CA LYS A 90 7.21 0.82 6.91
C LYS A 90 7.34 0.73 5.38
N LEU A 91 6.41 1.34 4.66
CA LEU A 91 6.47 1.43 3.19
C LEU A 91 7.62 2.33 2.73
N ILE A 92 7.92 3.40 3.46
CA ILE A 92 9.09 4.24 3.18
C ILE A 92 10.37 3.42 3.39
N ASP A 93 10.51 2.74 4.52
CA ASP A 93 11.68 1.91 4.82
C ASP A 93 11.89 0.84 3.76
N TRP A 94 10.82 0.12 3.41
CA TRP A 94 10.88 -0.89 2.35
C TRP A 94 11.21 -0.28 0.98
N GLY A 95 10.65 0.88 0.64
CA GLY A 95 10.98 1.59 -0.60
C GLY A 95 12.45 2.00 -0.68
N GLU A 96 13.05 2.44 0.44
CA GLU A 96 14.48 2.74 0.55
C GLU A 96 15.33 1.48 0.29
N GLU A 97 14.94 0.33 0.85
CA GLU A 97 15.58 -0.97 0.59
C GLU A 97 15.49 -1.39 -0.89
N GLN A 98 14.38 -1.04 -1.57
CA GLN A 98 14.21 -1.25 -3.02
C GLN A 98 14.90 -0.18 -3.88
N GLY A 99 15.65 0.74 -3.28
CA GLY A 99 16.48 1.73 -3.98
C GLY A 99 15.80 3.08 -4.27
N TRP A 100 14.63 3.35 -3.69
CA TRP A 100 14.03 4.69 -3.73
C TRP A 100 14.70 5.64 -2.74
N LYS A 101 15.00 6.87 -3.17
CA LYS A 101 15.71 7.89 -2.38
C LYS A 101 14.91 9.18 -2.20
N GLY A 102 13.73 9.27 -2.84
CA GLY A 102 12.89 10.47 -2.85
C GLY A 102 13.05 11.32 -4.11
N ASP A 103 14.25 11.37 -4.69
CA ASP A 103 14.61 12.20 -5.86
C ASP A 103 14.81 11.37 -7.15
N ASN A 104 14.64 10.05 -7.07
CA ASN A 104 14.74 9.14 -8.20
C ASN A 104 13.42 8.41 -8.46
N LYS A 105 13.23 7.96 -9.70
CA LYS A 105 12.13 7.06 -10.05
C LYS A 105 12.57 5.62 -9.92
N ILE A 106 11.68 4.80 -9.35
CA ILE A 106 11.75 3.34 -9.43
C ILE A 106 10.44 2.82 -10.02
N SER A 107 10.45 1.57 -10.48
CA SER A 107 9.22 0.90 -10.90
C SER A 107 8.25 0.76 -9.71
N PRO A 108 6.92 0.78 -9.94
CA PRO A 108 5.96 0.51 -8.89
C PRO A 108 6.23 -0.81 -8.19
N LEU A 109 6.15 -0.81 -6.87
CA LEU A 109 6.37 -1.98 -6.03
C LEU A 109 5.08 -2.77 -5.85
N ASN A 110 5.18 -4.10 -5.79
CA ASN A 110 4.05 -4.98 -5.48
C ASN A 110 3.74 -4.98 -3.98
N GLY A 111 2.66 -4.33 -3.59
CA GLY A 111 2.26 -4.20 -2.19
C GLY A 111 1.89 -5.50 -1.49
N LEU A 112 1.53 -6.57 -2.21
CA LEU A 112 1.28 -7.87 -1.58
C LEU A 112 2.55 -8.49 -1.01
N LEU A 113 3.70 -8.31 -1.67
CA LEU A 113 5.00 -8.76 -1.15
C LEU A 113 5.34 -8.04 0.16
N PHE A 114 4.97 -6.76 0.29
CA PHE A 114 5.13 -6.04 1.54
C PHE A 114 4.30 -6.65 2.68
N LEU A 115 3.05 -7.05 2.43
CA LEU A 115 2.24 -7.73 3.45
C LEU A 115 2.82 -9.09 3.83
N GLU A 116 3.32 -9.85 2.85
CA GLU A 116 3.98 -11.13 3.09
C GLU A 116 5.27 -10.96 3.92
N LEU A 117 6.08 -9.94 3.63
CA LEU A 117 7.26 -9.59 4.43
C LEU A 117 6.93 -9.23 5.89
N LEU A 118 5.75 -8.67 6.14
CA LEU A 118 5.24 -8.44 7.50
C LEU A 118 4.73 -9.72 8.19
N GLY A 119 4.69 -10.84 7.47
CA GLY A 119 4.25 -12.15 7.95
C GLY A 119 2.81 -12.48 7.64
N TYR A 120 2.08 -11.65 6.89
CA TYR A 120 0.66 -11.91 6.62
C TYR A 120 0.46 -12.97 5.54
N ASP A 121 -0.54 -13.81 5.75
CA ASP A 121 -1.05 -14.71 4.72
C ASP A 121 -1.85 -13.93 3.68
N ILE A 122 -1.30 -13.79 2.48
CA ILE A 122 -1.93 -13.05 1.38
C ILE A 122 -2.82 -13.91 0.47
N ALA A 123 -2.79 -15.23 0.63
CA ALA A 123 -3.60 -16.15 -0.17
C ALA A 123 -5.09 -15.77 -0.24
N PRO A 124 -5.75 -15.28 0.84
CA PRO A 124 -7.16 -14.87 0.77
C PRO A 124 -7.46 -13.65 -0.12
N ILE A 125 -6.45 -12.87 -0.52
CA ILE A 125 -6.61 -11.63 -1.30
C ILE A 125 -5.82 -11.62 -2.60
N GLN A 126 -4.97 -12.62 -2.82
CA GLN A 126 -4.17 -12.75 -4.02
C GLN A 126 -5.05 -13.19 -5.20
N THR A 127 -4.72 -12.69 -6.39
CA THR A 127 -5.33 -13.14 -7.65
C THR A 127 -4.67 -14.44 -8.11
N ASP A 128 -5.45 -15.35 -8.68
CA ASP A 128 -4.94 -16.61 -9.28
C ASP A 128 -3.90 -16.38 -10.39
#